data_AF-A0A5C9ELU6-F1
#
_entry.id   AF-A0A5C9ELU6-F1
#
_cell.length_a   1.000
_cell.length_b   1.000
_cell.length_c   1.000
_cell.angle_alpha   90.00
_cell.angle_beta   90.00
_cell.angle_gamma   90.00
#
_symmetry.space_group_name_H-M   'P 1'
#
loop_
_entity.id
_entity.type
_entity.pdbx_description
1 polymer ?
#
loop_
_entity_poly.entity_id
_entity_poly.type
_entity_poly.pdbx_seq_one_letter_code
_entity_poly.pdbx_strand_id
1 'polypeptide(L)'
;MDRTGLTIASVSKFSYFPADVDGIGAIASAVFCASEEQGKNLELGALDIVTSEFLGGKIFAASCGPKGVLCLISDPDINIGLIRLILKRSGDELREILDEFLSEVPEAADSGLDLSDLDELTPE
;
A
#
# COMPACT_ATOMS: atom_id res chain seq x y z
N MET A 1 -3.20 1.74 0.89
CA MET A 1 -3.06 0.98 -0.38
C MET A 1 -2.47 -0.38 -0.06
N ASP A 2 -2.58 -1.34 -0.97
CA ASP A 2 -1.85 -2.60 -0.86
C ASP A 2 -0.42 -2.47 -1.42
N ARG A 3 0.36 -3.55 -1.35
CA ARG A 3 1.73 -3.59 -1.91
C ARG A 3 1.78 -3.67 -3.44
N THR A 4 0.66 -3.93 -4.13
CA THR A 4 0.61 -3.90 -5.60
C THR A 4 0.42 -2.48 -6.15
N GLY A 5 0.01 -1.54 -5.29
CA GLY A 5 -0.29 -0.17 -5.66
C GLY A 5 -1.78 0.13 -5.79
N LEU A 6 -2.64 -0.85 -5.50
CA LEU A 6 -4.08 -0.66 -5.48
C LEU A 6 -4.50 0.17 -4.25
N THR A 7 -5.19 1.28 -4.49
CA THR A 7 -5.73 2.11 -3.43
C THR A 7 -6.94 1.42 -2.79
N ILE A 8 -6.80 1.04 -1.51
CA ILE A 8 -7.87 0.41 -0.73
C ILE A 8 -8.87 1.46 -0.24
N ALA A 9 -8.35 2.57 0.31
CA ALA A 9 -9.13 3.67 0.84
C ALA A 9 -8.31 4.95 0.78
N SER A 10 -8.99 6.09 0.66
CA SER A 10 -8.36 7.41 0.73
C SER A 10 -9.28 8.41 1.43
N VAL A 11 -8.67 9.37 2.10
CA VAL A 11 -9.36 10.51 2.70
C VAL A 11 -8.50 11.74 2.48
N SER A 12 -9.13 12.87 2.19
CA SER A 12 -8.46 14.16 2.05
C SER A 12 -9.20 15.21 2.87
N LYS A 13 -8.44 16.04 3.58
CA LYS A 13 -8.97 17.25 4.23
C LYS A 13 -9.45 18.29 3.22
N PHE A 14 -8.87 18.29 2.02
CA PHE A 14 -9.16 19.26 0.97
C PHE A 14 -9.81 18.54 -0.21
N SER A 15 -11.11 18.76 -0.40
CA SER A 15 -11.93 18.16 -1.47
C SER A 15 -11.85 18.91 -2.80
N TYR A 16 -11.01 19.94 -2.91
CA TYR A 16 -11.03 20.89 -4.05
C TYR A 16 -10.16 20.47 -5.24
N PHE A 17 -9.31 19.45 -5.09
CA PHE A 17 -8.54 18.89 -6.19
C PHE A 17 -8.96 17.44 -6.42
N PRO A 18 -9.42 17.08 -7.64
CA PRO A 18 -9.49 15.68 -8.02
C PRO A 18 -8.05 15.16 -8.11
N ALA A 19 -7.57 14.60 -7.01
CA ALA A 19 -6.29 13.92 -6.97
C ALA A 19 -6.48 12.52 -7.57
N ASP A 20 -5.57 12.12 -8.46
CA ASP A 20 -5.49 10.75 -8.95
C ASP A 20 -4.98 9.84 -7.82
N VAL A 21 -5.90 9.41 -6.96
CA VAL A 21 -5.59 8.61 -5.77
C VAL A 21 -5.02 7.24 -6.15
N ASP A 22 -5.43 6.68 -7.28
CA ASP A 22 -4.94 5.38 -7.76
C ASP A 22 -3.53 5.53 -8.31
N GLY A 23 -3.25 6.57 -9.08
CA GLY A 23 -1.89 6.91 -9.51
C GLY A 23 -0.95 7.18 -8.34
N ILE A 24 -1.42 7.91 -7.32
CA ILE A 24 -0.66 8.14 -6.08
C ILE A 24 -0.39 6.81 -5.37
N GLY A 25 -1.39 5.95 -5.23
CA GLY A 25 -1.25 4.64 -4.60
C GLY A 25 -0.21 3.76 -5.28
N ALA A 26 -0.27 3.71 -6.62
CA ALA A 26 0.67 2.95 -7.44
C ALA A 26 2.12 3.43 -7.25
N ILE A 27 2.35 4.74 -7.37
CA ILE A 27 3.69 5.32 -7.24
C ILE A 27 4.22 5.15 -5.82
N ALA A 28 3.42 5.47 -4.81
CA ALA A 28 3.85 5.42 -3.42
C ALA A 28 4.16 3.98 -2.98
N SER A 29 3.39 2.99 -3.43
CA SER A 29 3.69 1.58 -3.19
C SER A 29 5.00 1.16 -3.86
N ALA A 30 5.21 1.52 -5.12
CA ALA A 30 6.44 1.21 -5.85
C ALA A 30 7.68 1.79 -5.15
N VAL A 31 7.62 3.04 -4.71
CA VAL A 31 8.71 3.71 -3.97
C VAL A 31 8.96 3.02 -2.62
N PHE A 32 7.90 2.64 -1.91
CA PHE A 32 8.03 1.94 -0.63
C PHE A 32 8.71 0.58 -0.80
N CYS A 33 8.24 -0.25 -1.74
CA CYS A 33 8.80 -1.56 -2.03
C CYS A 33 10.26 -1.46 -2.51
N ALA A 34 10.59 -0.48 -3.36
CA ALA A 34 11.97 -0.24 -3.78
C ALA A 34 12.87 0.14 -2.60
N SER A 35 12.37 0.96 -1.67
CA SER A 35 13.09 1.35 -0.46
C SER A 35 13.28 0.17 0.49
N GLU A 36 12.31 -0.74 0.56
CA GLU A 36 12.37 -1.95 1.40
C GLU A 36 13.46 -2.89 0.86
N GLU A 37 13.48 -3.11 -0.46
CA GLU A 37 14.51 -3.91 -1.12
C GLU A 37 15.91 -3.28 -0.99
N GLN A 38 16.00 -1.94 -1.08
CA GLN A 38 17.24 -1.22 -0.80
C GLN A 38 17.75 -1.48 0.63
N GLY A 39 16.88 -1.35 1.64
CA GLY A 39 17.23 -1.56 3.04
C GLY A 39 17.61 -3.01 3.35
N LYS A 40 16.92 -3.98 2.74
CA LYS A 40 17.21 -5.41 2.85
C LYS A 40 18.60 -5.74 2.30
N ASN A 41 18.97 -5.20 1.14
CA ASN A 41 20.29 -5.40 0.55
C ASN A 41 21.43 -4.78 1.38
N LEU A 42 21.11 -3.86 2.29
CA LEU A 42 22.04 -3.25 3.24
C LEU A 42 21.94 -3.84 4.65
N GLU A 43 21.17 -4.93 4.83
CA GLU A 43 20.95 -5.60 6.13
C GLU A 43 20.40 -4.68 7.24
N LEU A 44 19.61 -3.66 6.87
CA LEU A 44 19.06 -2.66 7.81
C LEU A 44 17.76 -3.12 8.50
N GLY A 45 17.24 -4.29 8.13
CA GLY A 45 15.99 -4.84 8.64
C GLY A 45 14.76 -4.36 7.88
N ALA A 46 13.59 -4.47 8.52
CA ALA A 46 12.31 -4.12 7.92
C ALA A 46 12.14 -2.59 7.79
N LEU A 47 11.60 -2.15 6.65
CA LEU A 47 11.31 -0.74 6.42
C LEU A 47 10.10 -0.31 7.25
N ASP A 48 10.30 0.69 8.11
CA ASP A 48 9.24 1.28 8.93
C ASP A 48 8.51 2.39 8.15
N ILE A 49 9.23 3.46 7.78
CA ILE A 49 8.69 4.64 7.11
C ILE A 49 9.68 5.16 6.06
N VAL A 50 9.16 5.50 4.87
CA VAL A 50 9.82 6.33 3.85
C VAL A 50 9.29 7.75 3.93
N THR A 51 10.17 8.73 3.77
CA THR A 51 9.78 10.15 3.71
C THR A 51 10.45 10.79 2.51
N SER A 52 9.67 11.49 1.69
CA SER A 52 10.15 12.31 0.58
C SER A 52 9.75 13.77 0.82
N GLU A 53 10.73 14.66 0.87
CA GLU A 53 10.53 16.08 1.13
C GLU A 53 10.70 16.90 -0.15
N PHE A 54 9.69 17.70 -0.46
CA PHE A 54 9.67 18.61 -1.60
C PHE A 54 9.44 20.04 -1.10
N LEU A 55 9.75 21.02 -1.94
CA LEU A 55 9.48 22.43 -1.62
C LEU A 55 7.99 22.69 -1.38
N GLY A 56 7.11 21.96 -2.07
CA GLY A 56 5.66 22.12 -1.99
C GLY A 56 4.96 21.22 -0.98
N GLY A 57 5.67 20.35 -0.26
CA GLY A 57 5.03 19.37 0.61
C GLY A 57 5.89 18.16 0.92
N LYS A 58 5.32 17.22 1.66
CA LYS A 58 6.01 15.98 2.05
C LYS A 58 5.12 14.79 1.81
N ILE A 59 5.73 13.68 1.38
CA ILE A 59 5.08 12.38 1.20
C ILE A 59 5.68 11.42 2.22
N PHE A 60 4.81 10.70 2.91
CA PHE A 60 5.16 9.65 3.85
C PHE A 60 4.53 8.35 3.41
N ALA A 61 5.28 7.26 3.44
CA ALA A 61 4.75 5.91 3.25
C ALA A 61 5.22 5.05 4.42
N ALA A 62 4.28 4.47 5.17
CA ALA A 62 4.54 3.66 6.34
C ALA A 62 4.03 2.23 6.13
N SER A 63 4.75 1.26 6.67
CA SER A 63 4.30 -0.14 6.68
C SER A 63 3.01 -0.28 7.50
N CYS A 64 2.05 -1.06 7.00
CA CYS A 64 0.87 -1.49 7.75
C CYS A 64 0.78 -3.01 7.76
N GLY A 65 1.90 -3.64 8.15
CA GLY A 65 2.04 -5.10 8.12
C GLY A 65 2.44 -5.65 6.74
N PRO A 66 2.19 -6.96 6.51
CA PRO A 66 2.71 -7.65 5.33
C PRO A 66 2.00 -7.27 4.02
N LYS A 67 0.76 -6.78 4.09
CA LYS A 67 -0.09 -6.56 2.90
C LYS A 67 -0.35 -5.09 2.59
N GLY A 68 -0.18 -4.19 3.56
CA GLY A 68 -0.62 -2.79 3.46
C GLY A 68 0.50 -1.77 3.53
N VAL A 69 0.27 -0.62 2.90
CA VAL A 69 1.08 0.60 3.02
C VAL A 69 0.14 1.80 3.24
N LEU A 70 0.45 2.60 4.27
CA LEU A 70 -0.24 3.86 4.57
C LEU A 70 0.55 5.02 3.95
N CYS A 71 -0.08 5.73 3.02
CA CYS A 71 0.47 6.91 2.38
C CYS A 71 -0.17 8.18 2.94
N LEU A 72 0.63 9.20 3.24
CA LEU A 72 0.18 10.52 3.68
C LEU A 72 0.93 11.61 2.92
N ILE A 73 0.17 12.54 2.34
CA ILE A 73 0.69 13.73 1.68
C ILE A 73 0.34 14.93 2.54
N SER A 74 1.28 15.85 2.69
CA SER A 74 1.15 17.00 3.57
C SER A 74 1.76 18.26 2.98
N ASP A 75 1.33 19.40 3.51
CA ASP A 75 1.93 20.71 3.28
C ASP A 75 3.41 20.74 3.75
N PRO A 76 4.22 21.72 3.28
CA PRO A 76 5.63 21.77 3.63
C PRO A 76 5.88 22.10 5.11
N ASP A 77 4.97 22.85 5.74
CA ASP A 77 5.10 23.35 7.10
C ASP A 77 4.36 22.46 8.11
N ILE A 78 4.91 21.27 8.33
CA ILE A 78 4.36 20.25 9.24
C ILE A 78 5.44 19.70 10.17
N ASN A 79 5.04 19.28 11.36
CA ASN A 79 5.95 18.62 12.30
C ASN A 79 6.14 17.14 11.90
N ILE A 80 7.28 16.86 11.25
CA ILE A 80 7.64 15.51 10.79
C ILE A 80 7.63 14.49 11.94
N GLY A 81 8.13 14.86 13.13
CA GLY A 81 8.16 13.97 14.29
C GLY A 81 6.76 13.55 14.73
N LEU A 82 5.82 14.50 14.78
CA LEU A 82 4.42 14.22 15.10
C LEU A 82 3.75 13.34 14.03
N ILE A 83 3.99 13.63 12.75
CA ILE A 83 3.46 12.82 11.65
C ILE A 83 3.98 11.38 11.73
N ARG A 84 5.27 11.18 11.97
CA ARG A 84 5.85 9.83 12.15
C ARG A 84 5.21 9.08 13.31
N LEU A 85 4.97 9.76 14.44
CA LEU A 85 4.31 9.17 15.61
C LEU A 85 2.89 8.72 15.28
N ILE A 86 2.12 9.58 14.61
CA ILE A 86 0.74 9.28 14.21
C ILE A 86 0.71 8.14 13.19
N LEU A 87 1.54 8.21 12.14
CA LEU A 87 1.59 7.18 11.10
C LEU A 87 1.94 5.80 11.65
N LYS A 88 2.88 5.72 12.61
CA LYS A 88 3.23 4.45 13.24
C LYS A 88 2.04 3.85 13.98
N ARG A 89 1.39 4.65 14.84
CA ARG A 89 0.22 4.21 15.59
C ARG A 89 -0.93 3.79 14.66
N SER A 90 -1.25 4.63 13.68
CA SER A 90 -2.30 4.33 12.70
C SER A 90 -1.95 3.14 11.82
N GLY A 91 -0.67 2.91 11.52
CA GLY A 91 -0.22 1.75 10.77
C GLY A 91 -0.41 0.44 11.52
N ASP A 92 -0.16 0.44 12.83
CA ASP A 92 -0.44 -0.71 13.71
C ASP A 92 -1.95 -0.99 13.79
N GLU A 93 -2.78 0.05 13.99
CA GLU A 93 -4.25 -0.08 14.01
C GLU A 93 -4.80 -0.57 12.65
N LEU A 94 -4.29 -0.04 11.53
CA LEU A 94 -4.71 -0.46 10.19
C LEU A 94 -4.26 -1.87 9.83
N ARG A 95 -3.13 -2.33 10.37
CA ARG A 95 -2.66 -3.71 10.12
C ARG A 95 -3.72 -4.72 10.54
N GLU A 96 -4.30 -4.56 11.72
CA GLU A 96 -5.31 -5.48 12.25
C GLU A 96 -6.55 -5.52 11.33
N ILE A 97 -7.01 -4.34 10.90
CA ILE A 97 -8.16 -4.20 9.99
C ILE A 97 -7.85 -4.81 8.62
N LEU A 98 -6.65 -4.58 8.07
CA LEU A 98 -6.25 -5.10 6.77
C LEU A 98 -6.03 -6.61 6.79
N ASP A 99 -5.48 -7.16 7.88
CA ASP A 99 -5.31 -8.59 8.05
C ASP A 99 -6.67 -9.29 8.07
N GLU A 100 -7.67 -8.73 8.77
CA GLU A 100 -9.06 -9.19 8.74
C GLU A 100 -9.65 -9.09 7.33
N PHE A 101 -9.66 -7.89 6.76
CA PHE A 101 -10.28 -7.60 5.45
C PHE A 101 -9.69 -8.44 4.30
N LEU A 102 -8.39 -8.73 4.34
CA LEU A 102 -7.68 -9.50 3.31
C LEU A 102 -7.55 -10.99 3.67
N SER A 103 -8.17 -11.45 4.76
CA SER A 103 -8.25 -12.88 5.12
C SER A 103 -9.51 -13.54 4.56
N GLU A 104 -10.53 -12.76 4.18
CA GLU A 104 -11.72 -13.25 3.50
C GLU A 104 -11.35 -13.69 2.07
N VAL A 105 -11.25 -15.01 1.87
CA VAL A 105 -11.14 -15.60 0.53
C VAL A 105 -12.47 -15.34 -0.19
N PRO A 106 -12.47 -14.79 -1.42
CA PRO A 106 -13.70 -14.66 -2.18
C PRO A 106 -14.33 -16.04 -2.37
N GLU A 107 -15.60 -16.20 -2.00
CA GLU A 107 -16.39 -17.43 -2.26
C GLU A 107 -16.40 -17.82 -3.76
N ALA A 108 -15.95 -16.93 -4.65
CA ALA A 108 -15.83 -17.15 -6.09
C ALA A 108 -14.73 -18.15 -6.52
N ALA A 109 -13.87 -18.62 -5.62
CA ALA A 109 -12.91 -19.69 -5.94
C ALA A 109 -13.54 -21.10 -5.99
N ASP A 110 -14.85 -21.22 -5.76
CA ASP A 110 -15.66 -22.40 -6.06
C ASP A 110 -16.52 -22.18 -7.32
N SER A 111 -15.99 -21.44 -8.31
CA SER A 111 -16.54 -21.54 -9.66
C SER A 111 -16.22 -22.95 -10.14
N GLY A 112 -17.19 -23.86 -10.03
CA GLY A 112 -17.16 -25.24 -10.53
C GLY A 112 -16.99 -25.31 -12.05
N LEU A 113 -15.91 -24.74 -12.56
CA LEU A 113 -15.43 -24.87 -13.91
C LEU A 113 -14.71 -26.21 -13.97
N ASP A 114 -15.44 -27.22 -14.41
CA ASP A 114 -14.86 -28.49 -14.82
C ASP A 114 -13.95 -28.22 -16.02
N LEU A 115 -12.64 -28.30 -15.78
CA LEU A 115 -11.60 -28.10 -16.79
C LEU A 115 -11.29 -29.40 -17.55
N SER A 116 -12.12 -30.45 -17.40
CA SER A 116 -12.02 -31.72 -18.13
C SER A 116 -12.01 -31.56 -19.65
N ASP A 117 -12.61 -30.49 -20.15
CA ASP A 117 -12.84 -30.27 -21.58
C ASP A 117 -11.60 -29.69 -22.31
N LEU A 118 -10.54 -29.34 -21.58
CA LEU A 118 -9.30 -28.80 -22.15
C LEU A 118 -8.35 -29.89 -22.69
N ASP A 119 -8.56 -31.16 -22.32
CA ASP A 119 -7.75 -32.28 -22.81
C ASP A 119 -8.14 -32.73 -24.24
N GLU A 120 -9.26 -32.25 -24.81
CA GLU A 120 -9.69 -32.59 -26.17
C GLU A 120 -9.08 -31.70 -27.28
N LEU A 121 -8.27 -30.69 -26.92
CA LEU A 121 -7.79 -29.67 -27.87
C LEU A 121 -6.30 -29.75 -28.23
N THR A 122 -5.60 -30.86 -27.97
CA THR A 122 -4.29 -31.10 -28.59
C THR A 122 -4.46 -31.87 -29.91
N PRO A 123 -4.24 -31.25 -31.09
CA PRO A 123 -4.12 -32.00 -32.33
C PRO A 123 -2.75 -32.69 -32.38
N GLU A 124 -2.71 -33.94 -32.87
CA GLU A 124 -1.48 -34.66 -33.26
C GLU A 124 -0.69 -33.92 -34.36
#